data_AF-A0A364NQK2-F1
#
_entry.id   AF-A0A364NQK2-F1
#
_cell.length_a   1.000
_cell.length_b   1.000
_cell.length_c   1.000
_cell.angle_alpha   90.00
_cell.angle_beta   90.00
_cell.angle_gamma   90.00
#
_symmetry.space_group_name_H-M   'P 1'
#
loop_
_entity.id
_entity.type
_entity.pdbx_description
1 polymer ?
#
loop_
_entity_poly.entity_id
_entity_poly.type
_entity_poly.pdbx_seq_one_letter_code
_entity_poly.pdbx_strand_id
1 'polypeptide(L)'
;MSELPPIKVSELDVDRLEGLLDKKPYRDDKSFDGLRSELARAEVLPADAMPADVVRMNSTVTFEVEESGKQFHLTLCYPHEINGRTETLSIFAPIGSALLGLSVGQKIDWTLPDAHHRHVKIIQVENS
;
A
#
# COMPACT_ATOMS: atom_id res chain seq x y z
N MET A 1 -1.55 6.12 22.47
CA MET A 1 -1.96 5.83 21.08
C MET A 1 -0.73 6.02 20.26
N SER A 2 -0.19 4.96 19.64
CA SER A 2 1.06 5.04 18.90
C SER A 2 0.84 5.90 17.67
N GLU A 3 1.32 7.15 17.69
CA GLU A 3 1.30 8.03 16.53
C GLU A 3 2.39 7.53 15.56
N LEU A 4 2.02 6.57 14.71
CA LEU A 4 2.83 6.25 13.54
C LEU A 4 3.06 7.55 12.74
N PRO A 5 4.23 7.75 12.14
CA PRO A 5 4.45 8.93 11.30
C PRO A 5 3.39 9.01 10.18
N PRO A 6 3.00 10.21 9.74
CA PRO A 6 2.16 10.38 8.55
C PRO A 6 2.72 9.63 7.34
N ILE A 7 1.84 8.94 6.61
CA ILE A 7 2.21 8.42 5.29
C ILE A 7 2.34 9.57 4.30
N LYS A 8 3.24 9.43 3.33
CA LYS A 8 3.37 10.36 2.20
C LYS A 8 2.52 9.87 1.04
N VAL A 9 1.64 10.72 0.53
CA VAL A 9 0.73 10.37 -0.57
C VAL A 9 0.67 11.53 -1.57
N SER A 10 0.55 11.23 -2.85
CA SER A 10 0.39 12.28 -3.85
C SER A 10 -0.99 12.93 -3.76
N GLU A 11 -1.11 14.22 -4.10
CA GLU A 11 -2.40 14.93 -4.19
C GLU A 11 -3.42 14.15 -5.01
N LEU A 12 -2.99 13.64 -6.18
CA LEU A 12 -3.82 12.87 -7.09
C LEU A 12 -4.34 11.57 -6.48
N ASP A 13 -3.50 10.86 -5.72
CA ASP A 13 -3.88 9.58 -5.14
C ASP A 13 -4.78 9.77 -3.91
N VAL A 14 -4.59 10.82 -3.11
CA VAL A 14 -5.50 11.17 -2.02
C VAL A 14 -6.91 11.42 -2.57
N ASP A 15 -7.05 12.31 -3.56
CA ASP A 15 -8.34 12.64 -4.17
C ASP A 15 -9.05 11.39 -4.73
N ARG A 16 -8.29 10.51 -5.40
CA ARG A 16 -8.83 9.27 -5.97
C ARG A 16 -9.26 8.27 -4.90
N LEU A 17 -8.44 8.07 -3.86
CA LEU A 17 -8.72 7.13 -2.79
C LEU A 17 -9.93 7.59 -1.96
N GLU A 18 -9.99 8.86 -1.58
CA GLU A 18 -11.16 9.43 -0.90
C GLU A 18 -12.43 9.30 -1.75
N GLY A 19 -12.34 9.65 -3.03
CA GLY A 19 -13.47 9.51 -3.97
C GLY A 19 -13.93 8.06 -4.19
N LEU A 20 -13.05 7.06 -4.03
CA LEU A 20 -13.42 5.64 -4.03
C LEU A 20 -14.07 5.24 -2.69
N LEU A 21 -13.49 5.68 -1.59
CA LEU A 21 -13.97 5.38 -0.24
C LEU A 21 -15.36 5.99 0.02
N ASP A 22 -15.73 7.08 -0.64
CA ASP A 22 -17.07 7.70 -0.50
C ASP A 22 -18.19 6.97 -1.26
N LYS A 23 -17.85 5.96 -2.06
CA LYS A 23 -18.83 5.17 -2.85
C LYS A 23 -19.23 3.90 -2.10
N LYS A 24 -20.48 3.45 -2.32
CA LYS A 24 -20.89 2.11 -1.86
C LYS A 24 -20.19 1.01 -2.69
N PRO A 25 -19.81 -0.12 -2.08
CA PRO A 25 -20.05 -0.50 -0.67
C PRO A 25 -19.04 0.07 0.35
N TYR A 26 -17.93 0.67 -0.10
CA TYR A 26 -16.80 1.07 0.75
C TYR A 26 -17.12 2.15 1.79
N ARG A 27 -18.09 3.02 1.49
CA ARG A 27 -18.55 4.08 2.38
C ARG A 27 -19.02 3.57 3.75
N ASP A 28 -19.76 2.47 3.75
CA ASP A 28 -20.43 1.95 4.94
C ASP A 28 -19.63 0.82 5.62
N ASP A 29 -18.47 0.45 5.05
CA ASP A 29 -17.64 -0.66 5.48
C ASP A 29 -16.50 -0.19 6.39
N LYS A 30 -16.57 -0.58 7.66
CA LYS A 30 -15.60 -0.22 8.71
C LYS A 30 -14.22 -0.84 8.51
N SER A 31 -14.08 -1.85 7.64
CA SER A 31 -12.76 -2.40 7.32
C SER A 31 -11.82 -1.36 6.68
N PHE A 32 -12.37 -0.26 6.15
CA PHE A 32 -11.61 0.86 5.60
C PHE A 32 -11.28 1.98 6.60
N ASP A 33 -11.75 1.92 7.85
CA ASP A 33 -11.53 2.99 8.83
C ASP A 33 -10.04 3.25 9.08
N GLY A 34 -9.20 2.21 9.01
CA GLY A 34 -7.75 2.33 9.10
C GLY A 34 -7.17 3.16 7.95
N LEU A 35 -7.52 2.81 6.70
CA LEU A 35 -7.07 3.57 5.52
C LEU A 35 -7.59 5.02 5.54
N ARG A 36 -8.85 5.24 5.94
CA ARG A 36 -9.41 6.59 6.12
C ARG A 36 -8.61 7.42 7.13
N SER A 37 -8.26 6.81 8.25
CA SER A 37 -7.50 7.47 9.32
C SER A 37 -6.08 7.82 8.87
N GLU A 38 -5.44 6.93 8.10
CA GLU A 38 -4.13 7.19 7.51
C GLU A 38 -4.17 8.32 6.46
N LEU A 39 -5.16 8.33 5.57
CA LEU A 39 -5.34 9.40 4.57
C LEU A 39 -5.62 10.76 5.24
N ALA A 40 -6.47 10.79 6.27
CA ALA A 40 -6.85 12.02 6.96
C ALA A 40 -5.68 12.74 7.66
N ARG A 41 -4.59 12.02 7.93
CA ARG A 41 -3.39 12.54 8.59
C ARG A 41 -2.15 12.51 7.68
N ALA A 42 -2.32 12.16 6.40
CA ALA A 42 -1.22 11.98 5.46
C ALA A 42 -0.50 13.30 5.16
N GLU A 43 0.80 13.22 4.90
CA GLU A 43 1.56 14.29 4.29
C GLU A 43 1.29 14.25 2.77
N VAL A 44 0.48 15.21 2.29
CA VAL A 44 0.11 15.30 0.89
C VAL A 44 1.18 16.09 0.13
N LEU A 45 1.74 15.48 -0.92
CA LEU A 45 2.81 16.06 -1.71
C LEU A 45 2.42 16.15 -3.19
N PRO A 46 2.91 17.16 -3.93
CA PRO A 46 2.84 17.15 -5.38
C PRO A 46 3.71 16.01 -5.96
N ALA A 47 3.38 15.54 -7.15
CA ALA A 47 3.98 14.34 -7.74
C ALA A 47 5.51 14.44 -7.91
N ASP A 48 6.04 15.63 -8.15
CA ASP A 48 7.47 15.93 -8.31
C ASP A 48 8.23 15.98 -6.97
N ALA A 49 7.54 16.18 -5.85
CA ALA A 49 8.12 16.17 -4.51
C ALA A 49 8.06 14.78 -3.84
N MET A 50 7.37 13.81 -4.45
CA MET A 50 7.25 12.48 -3.87
C MET A 50 8.62 11.75 -3.89
N PRO A 51 9.06 11.15 -2.75
CA PRO A 51 10.34 10.42 -2.68
C PRO A 51 10.33 9.14 -3.51
N ALA A 52 11.39 8.88 -4.27
CA ALA A 52 11.47 7.76 -5.23
C ALA A 52 11.44 6.37 -4.57
N ASP A 53 11.76 6.28 -3.29
CA ASP A 53 11.82 5.06 -2.48
C ASP A 53 10.53 4.78 -1.71
N VAL A 54 9.54 5.68 -1.76
CA VAL A 54 8.23 5.54 -1.13
C VAL A 54 7.26 4.82 -2.06
N VAL A 55 6.53 3.85 -1.51
CA VAL A 55 5.44 3.13 -2.16
C VAL A 55 4.23 4.05 -2.33
N ARG A 56 3.76 4.15 -3.58
CA ARG A 56 2.63 4.94 -4.04
C ARG A 56 1.62 4.04 -4.75
N MET A 57 0.51 4.62 -5.19
CA MET A 57 -0.36 3.90 -6.10
C MET A 57 0.38 3.61 -7.41
N ASN A 58 0.16 2.41 -7.94
CA ASN A 58 0.81 1.83 -9.11
C ASN A 58 2.33 1.63 -9.00
N SER A 59 2.90 1.68 -7.79
CA SER A 59 4.27 1.23 -7.57
C SER A 59 4.36 -0.30 -7.65
N THR A 60 5.40 -0.80 -8.29
CA THR A 60 5.82 -2.21 -8.18
C THR A 60 6.81 -2.33 -7.03
N VAL A 61 6.47 -3.16 -6.05
CA VAL A 61 7.24 -3.34 -4.82
C VAL A 61 7.84 -4.74 -4.83
N THR A 62 9.16 -4.83 -4.66
CA THR A 62 9.84 -6.12 -4.48
C THR A 62 10.04 -6.38 -2.99
N PHE A 63 9.58 -7.56 -2.57
CA PHE A 63 9.67 -8.07 -1.22
C PHE A 63 10.70 -9.19 -1.14
N GLU A 64 11.39 -9.28 -0.01
CA GLU A 64 12.20 -10.43 0.37
C GLU A 64 11.64 -11.06 1.64
N VAL A 65 11.42 -12.38 1.60
CA VAL A 65 11.00 -13.17 2.77
C VAL A 65 12.22 -13.44 3.65
N GLU A 66 12.27 -12.89 4.86
CA GLU A 66 13.47 -12.93 5.70
C GLU A 66 13.90 -14.36 6.04
N GLU A 67 12.95 -15.28 6.23
CA GLU A 67 13.27 -16.66 6.65
C GLU A 67 13.85 -17.52 5.52
N SER A 68 13.64 -17.14 4.24
CA SER A 68 14.02 -17.96 3.08
C SER A 68 14.87 -17.25 2.05
N GLY A 69 14.98 -15.92 2.11
CA GLY A 69 15.60 -15.09 1.07
C GLY A 69 14.82 -15.07 -0.26
N LYS A 70 13.63 -15.70 -0.31
CA LYS A 70 12.82 -15.72 -1.53
C LYS A 70 12.29 -14.31 -1.81
N GLN A 71 12.47 -13.87 -3.06
CA GLN A 71 11.96 -12.59 -3.54
C GLN A 71 10.71 -12.77 -4.39
N PHE A 72 9.80 -11.81 -4.31
CA PHE A 72 8.62 -11.68 -5.16
C PHE A 72 8.23 -10.21 -5.26
N HIS A 73 7.50 -9.84 -6.31
CA HIS A 73 7.05 -8.47 -6.49
C HIS A 73 5.55 -8.39 -6.68
N LEU A 74 4.97 -7.27 -6.25
CA LEU A 74 3.56 -6.96 -6.44
C LEU A 74 3.38 -5.49 -6.76
N THR A 75 2.41 -5.19 -7.62
CA THR A 75 2.03 -3.82 -7.95
C THR A 75 0.82 -3.40 -7.13
N LEU A 76 0.94 -2.29 -6.37
CA LEU A 76 -0.15 -1.74 -5.56
C LEU A 76 -1.14 -0.99 -6.47
N CYS A 77 -2.33 -1.54 -6.66
CA CYS A 77 -3.30 -1.04 -7.64
C CYS A 77 -4.60 -0.57 -6.98
N TYR A 78 -5.35 0.26 -7.71
CA TYR A 78 -6.73 0.56 -7.37
C TYR A 78 -7.62 -0.67 -7.56
N PRO A 79 -8.75 -0.80 -6.83
CA PRO A 79 -9.60 -2.00 -6.90
C PRO A 79 -10.10 -2.35 -8.30
N HIS A 80 -10.29 -1.35 -9.16
CA HIS A 80 -10.79 -1.52 -10.53
C HIS A 80 -9.71 -1.95 -11.53
N GLU A 81 -8.43 -1.93 -11.17
CA GLU A 81 -7.30 -2.22 -12.05
C GLU A 81 -6.78 -3.66 -11.94
N ILE A 82 -7.32 -4.45 -11.02
CA ILE A 82 -6.80 -5.79 -10.66
C ILE A 82 -7.28 -6.88 -11.63
N ASN A 83 -8.33 -6.60 -12.39
CA ASN A 83 -9.00 -7.62 -13.20
C ASN A 83 -8.05 -8.21 -14.27
N GLY A 84 -7.71 -9.49 -14.09
CA GLY A 84 -6.93 -10.29 -15.04
C GLY A 84 -5.42 -10.07 -15.00
N ARG A 85 -4.90 -9.30 -14.04
CA ARG A 85 -3.45 -9.10 -13.86
C ARG A 85 -2.91 -10.06 -12.80
N THR A 86 -1.83 -10.73 -13.13
CA THR A 86 -1.00 -11.43 -12.14
C THR A 86 -0.15 -10.40 -11.39
N GLU A 87 0.30 -10.73 -10.18
CA GLU A 87 1.25 -9.91 -9.42
C GLU A 87 0.73 -8.49 -9.09
N THR A 88 -0.58 -8.34 -8.94
CA THR A 88 -1.21 -7.10 -8.45
C THR A 88 -1.83 -7.29 -7.07
N LEU A 89 -1.85 -6.21 -6.30
CA LEU A 89 -2.42 -6.15 -4.96
C LEU A 89 -3.33 -4.93 -4.84
N SER A 90 -4.57 -5.15 -4.40
CA SER A 90 -5.50 -4.03 -4.15
C SER A 90 -5.05 -3.21 -2.95
N ILE A 91 -5.08 -1.88 -3.07
CA ILE A 91 -5.04 -0.98 -1.90
C ILE A 91 -6.17 -1.27 -0.88
N PHE A 92 -7.27 -1.89 -1.32
CA PHE A 92 -8.40 -2.28 -0.46
C PHE A 92 -8.25 -3.69 0.13
N ALA A 93 -7.19 -4.43 -0.21
CA ALA A 93 -6.85 -5.64 0.53
C ALA A 93 -6.23 -5.24 1.88
N PRO A 94 -6.41 -6.03 2.96
CA PRO A 94 -5.86 -5.70 4.28
C PRO A 94 -4.37 -5.37 4.29
N ILE A 95 -3.58 -6.09 3.48
CA ILE A 95 -2.14 -5.84 3.36
C ILE A 95 -1.80 -4.70 2.40
N GLY A 96 -2.65 -4.41 1.42
CA GLY A 96 -2.40 -3.36 0.43
C GLY A 96 -2.47 -1.96 1.03
N SER A 97 -3.43 -1.69 1.90
CA SER A 97 -3.52 -0.41 2.61
C SER A 97 -2.31 -0.15 3.50
N ALA A 98 -1.72 -1.20 4.08
CA ALA A 98 -0.52 -1.11 4.90
C ALA A 98 0.76 -0.80 4.10
N LEU A 99 0.77 -1.01 2.77
CA LEU A 99 1.93 -0.73 1.92
C LEU A 99 2.06 0.75 1.55
N LEU A 100 0.94 1.47 1.45
CA LEU A 100 0.94 2.86 1.02
C LEU A 100 1.79 3.71 1.96
N GLY A 101 2.76 4.45 1.42
CA GLY A 101 3.65 5.29 2.20
C GLY A 101 4.84 4.58 2.86
N LEU A 102 4.94 3.24 2.78
CA LEU A 102 6.13 2.53 3.22
C LEU A 102 7.30 2.80 2.26
N SER A 103 8.53 2.53 2.71
CA SER A 103 9.75 2.77 1.95
C SER A 103 10.69 1.56 1.95
N VAL A 104 11.64 1.56 1.01
CA VAL A 104 12.71 0.56 0.96
C VAL A 104 13.40 0.43 2.33
N GLY A 105 13.59 -0.81 2.76
CA GLY A 105 14.20 -1.16 4.04
C GLY A 105 13.20 -1.46 5.16
N GLN A 106 11.94 -1.00 5.03
CA GLN A 106 10.90 -1.30 6.02
C GLN A 106 10.39 -2.74 5.89
N LYS A 107 9.82 -3.24 6.99
CA LYS A 107 9.32 -4.61 7.13
C LYS A 107 7.84 -4.61 7.44
N ILE A 108 7.15 -5.64 6.97
CA ILE A 108 5.75 -5.91 7.28
C ILE A 108 5.58 -7.38 7.67
N ASP A 109 4.69 -7.62 8.62
CA ASP A 109 4.25 -8.96 8.97
C ASP A 109 3.16 -9.37 7.99
N TRP A 110 3.45 -10.38 7.17
CA TRP A 110 2.52 -10.85 6.16
C TRP A 110 2.22 -12.33 6.36
N THR A 111 0.96 -12.65 6.64
CA THR A 111 0.42 -14.00 6.51
C THR A 111 0.15 -14.32 5.04
N LEU A 112 1.02 -15.11 4.42
CA LEU A 112 0.81 -15.60 3.06
C LEU A 112 -0.35 -16.63 3.04
N PRO A 113 -0.96 -16.90 1.87
CA PRO A 113 -2.06 -17.88 1.76
C PRO A 113 -1.74 -19.30 2.25
N ASP A 114 -0.44 -19.64 2.39
CA ASP A 114 0.04 -20.87 3.00
C ASP A 114 -0.08 -20.89 4.54
N ALA A 115 -0.73 -19.87 5.13
CA ALA A 115 -0.93 -19.65 6.56
C ALA A 115 0.35 -19.50 7.39
N HIS A 116 1.49 -19.21 6.76
CA HIS A 116 2.72 -18.90 7.46
C HIS A 116 2.84 -17.38 7.64
N HIS A 117 2.97 -16.94 8.89
CA HIS A 117 3.43 -15.58 9.19
C HIS A 117 4.87 -15.46 8.72
N ARG A 118 5.12 -14.58 7.77
CA ARG A 118 6.46 -14.24 7.27
C ARG A 118 6.74 -12.79 7.63
N HIS A 119 7.99 -12.52 7.99
CA HIS A 119 8.50 -11.17 7.93
C HIS A 119 8.95 -10.94 6.49
N VAL A 120 8.38 -9.95 5.83
CA VAL A 120 8.86 -9.53 4.52
C VAL A 120 9.41 -8.12 4.57
N LYS A 121 10.53 -7.92 3.87
CA LYS A 121 11.21 -6.64 3.78
C LYS A 121 11.01 -6.06 2.38
N ILE A 122 10.72 -4.76 2.31
CA ILE A 122 10.74 -4.02 1.04
C ILE A 122 12.20 -3.80 0.65
N ILE A 123 12.62 -4.37 -0.49
CA ILE A 123 14.00 -4.24 -0.97
C ILE A 123 14.12 -3.32 -2.19
N GLN A 124 13.01 -3.10 -2.91
CA GLN A 124 12.97 -2.22 -4.07
C GLN A 124 11.55 -1.67 -4.28
N VAL A 125 11.47 -0.42 -4.71
CA VAL A 125 10.23 0.25 -5.13
C VAL A 125 10.49 0.86 -6.51
N GLU A 126 9.61 0.54 -7.45
CA GLU A 126 9.61 1.10 -8.80
C GLU A 126 8.33 1.89 -8.99
N ASN A 127 8.48 3.18 -9.27
CA ASN A 127 7.37 4.10 -9.53
C ASN A 127 7.22 4.28 -11.05
N SER A 128 6.00 4.11 -11.55
CA SER A 128 5.65 4.30 -12.97
C SER A 128 5.21 5.71 -13.31
#